data_AF-X0ZPF7-F1
#
_entry.id   AF-X0ZPF7-F1
#
_cell.length_a   1.000
_cell.length_b   1.000
_cell.length_c   1.000
_cell.angle_alpha   90.00
_cell.angle_beta   90.00
_cell.angle_gamma   90.00
#
_symmetry.space_group_name_H-M   'P 1'
#
loop_
_entity.id
_entity.type
_entity.pdbx_description
1 polymer ?
#
loop_
_entity_poly.entity_id
_entity_poly.type
_entity_poly.pdbx_seq_one_letter_code
_entity_poly.pdbx_strand_id
1 'polypeptide(L)'
;MKTVFTTGEAAKICKVSQQTIIRCFDSGQLKGFRVPGSRFRRIPRAELYAFMRDNGIPTDALESGKRKILVVDDDQELVDLIVDVLEKDGRFEVRPVNNGFDAGMMVKEYHPDLIVLDVMLPD
;
A
#
# COMPACT_ATOMS: atom_id res chain seq x y z
N MET A 1 11.24 -5.41 -2.08
CA MET A 1 9.91 -5.99 -1.76
C MET A 1 9.78 -7.39 -2.34
N LYS A 2 9.11 -8.31 -1.66
CA LYS A 2 8.88 -9.67 -2.16
C LYS A 2 7.84 -9.66 -3.28
N THR A 3 8.16 -10.27 -4.42
CA THR A 3 7.34 -10.24 -5.65
C THR A 3 6.52 -11.53 -5.87
N VAL A 4 6.88 -12.62 -5.20
CA VAL A 4 6.23 -13.94 -5.34
C VAL A 4 6.07 -14.58 -3.96
N PHE A 5 4.88 -15.12 -3.70
CA PHE A 5 4.50 -15.73 -2.43
C PHE A 5 4.27 -17.24 -2.55
N THR A 6 4.56 -17.96 -1.48
CA THR A 6 4.11 -19.34 -1.28
C THR A 6 2.65 -19.37 -0.81
N THR A 7 2.00 -20.54 -0.88
CA THR A 7 0.63 -20.68 -0.34
C THR A 7 0.53 -20.40 1.15
N GLY A 8 1.57 -20.74 1.92
CA GLY A 8 1.60 -20.46 3.36
C GLY A 8 1.74 -18.96 3.66
N GLU A 9 2.51 -18.24 2.86
CA GLU A 9 2.66 -16.78 3.01
C GLU A 9 1.39 -16.04 2.58
N ALA A 10 0.82 -16.41 1.43
CA ALA A 10 -0.46 -15.87 0.98
C ALA A 10 -1.57 -16.11 2.00
N ALA A 11 -1.60 -17.30 2.63
CA ALA A 11 -2.57 -17.62 3.67
C ALA A 11 -2.43 -16.72 4.91
N LYS A 12 -1.19 -16.48 5.36
CA LYS A 12 -0.92 -15.54 6.46
C LYS A 12 -1.38 -14.12 6.13
N ILE A 13 -1.10 -13.64 4.91
CA ILE A 13 -1.49 -12.31 4.44
C ILE A 13 -3.02 -12.17 4.38
N CYS A 14 -3.70 -13.16 3.80
CA CYS A 14 -5.15 -13.17 3.65
C CYS A 14 -5.90 -13.54 4.94
N LYS A 15 -5.19 -13.90 6.03
CA LYS A 15 -5.76 -14.38 7.30
C LYS A 15 -6.72 -15.56 7.13
N VAL A 16 -6.39 -16.49 6.23
CA VAL A 16 -7.15 -17.72 5.97
C VAL A 16 -6.26 -18.95 6.11
N SER A 17 -6.85 -20.15 6.07
CA SER A 17 -6.07 -21.38 6.08
C SER A 17 -5.25 -21.55 4.80
N GLN A 18 -4.10 -22.22 4.89
CA GLN A 18 -3.31 -22.58 3.71
C GLN A 18 -4.10 -23.46 2.72
N GLN A 19 -5.01 -24.30 3.22
CA GLN A 19 -5.89 -25.13 2.40
C GLN A 19 -6.88 -24.29 1.58
N THR A 20 -7.38 -23.18 2.14
CA THR A 20 -8.25 -22.23 1.42
C THR A 20 -7.52 -21.64 0.21
N ILE A 21 -6.29 -21.14 0.41
CA ILE A 21 -5.46 -20.62 -0.69
C ILE A 21 -5.14 -21.68 -1.72
N ILE A 22 -4.82 -22.92 -1.29
CA ILE A 22 -4.59 -24.04 -2.20
C ILE A 22 -5.84 -24.31 -3.05
N ARG A 23 -7.04 -24.34 -2.44
CA ARG A 23 -8.31 -24.57 -3.16
C ARG A 23 -8.62 -23.45 -4.15
N CYS A 24 -8.45 -22.19 -3.76
CA CYS A 24 -8.64 -21.05 -4.66
C CYS A 24 -7.64 -21.06 -5.82
N PHE A 25 -6.39 -21.48 -5.58
CA PHE A 25 -5.40 -21.64 -6.65
C PHE A 25 -5.79 -22.76 -7.60
N ASP A 26 -6.10 -23.94 -7.07
CA ASP A 26 -6.39 -25.13 -7.88
C ASP A 26 -7.69 -25.01 -8.68
N SER A 27 -8.65 -24.21 -8.20
CA SER A 27 -9.89 -23.86 -8.92
C SER A 27 -9.71 -22.72 -9.92
N GLY A 28 -8.54 -22.07 -9.97
CA GLY A 28 -8.26 -20.94 -10.86
C GLY A 28 -8.75 -19.57 -10.36
N GLN A 29 -9.41 -19.51 -9.20
CA GLN A 29 -9.82 -18.24 -8.57
C GLN A 29 -8.63 -17.37 -8.15
N LEU A 30 -7.50 -18.00 -7.78
CA LEU A 30 -6.25 -17.33 -7.49
C LEU A 30 -5.19 -17.73 -8.51
N LYS A 31 -4.81 -16.80 -9.39
CA LYS A 31 -3.83 -17.07 -10.44
C LYS A 31 -2.41 -17.19 -9.92
N GLY A 32 -1.61 -17.97 -10.62
CA GLY A 32 -0.18 -18.13 -10.38
C GLY A 32 0.35 -19.35 -11.12
N PHE A 33 1.50 -19.88 -10.70
CA PHE A 33 2.16 -20.99 -11.38
C PHE A 33 2.62 -22.08 -10.42
N ARG A 34 2.76 -23.30 -10.93
CA ARG A 34 3.48 -24.38 -10.24
C ARG A 34 4.94 -24.34 -10.64
N VAL A 35 5.82 -24.60 -9.68
CA VAL A 35 7.26 -24.70 -9.97
C VAL A 35 7.50 -25.96 -10.82
N PRO A 36 8.20 -25.86 -11.97
CA PRO A 36 8.51 -27.02 -12.80
C PRO A 36 9.18 -28.14 -11.99
N GLY A 37 8.74 -29.38 -12.17
CA GLY A 37 9.26 -30.55 -11.44
C GLY A 37 8.85 -30.61 -9.97
N SER A 38 7.93 -29.75 -9.49
CA SER A 38 7.48 -29.73 -8.10
C SER A 38 5.97 -29.52 -7.97
N ARG A 39 5.42 -29.96 -6.83
CA ARG A 39 4.03 -29.69 -6.44
C ARG A 39 3.81 -28.30 -5.87
N PHE A 40 4.88 -27.52 -5.66
CA PHE A 40 4.79 -26.22 -5.01
C PHE A 40 4.17 -25.16 -5.92
N ARG A 41 3.21 -24.41 -5.36
CA ARG A 41 2.55 -23.27 -6.01
C ARG A 41 3.29 -21.97 -5.67
N ARG A 42 3.26 -21.02 -6.59
CA ARG A 42 3.83 -19.68 -6.47
C ARG A 42 2.79 -18.68 -6.96
N ILE A 43 2.55 -17.66 -6.14
CA ILE A 43 1.51 -16.66 -6.35
C ILE A 43 2.21 -15.32 -6.54
N PRO A 44 2.18 -14.72 -7.73
CA PRO A 44 2.71 -13.38 -7.96
C PRO A 44 1.97 -12.36 -7.09
N ARG A 45 2.68 -11.32 -6.64
CA ARG A 45 2.13 -10.24 -5.81
C ARG A 45 0.88 -9.60 -6.42
N ALA A 46 0.91 -9.30 -7.72
CA ALA A 46 -0.20 -8.67 -8.42
C ALA A 46 -1.46 -9.56 -8.40
N GLU A 47 -1.30 -10.87 -8.58
CA GLU A 47 -2.41 -11.83 -8.55
C GLU A 47 -2.97 -12.00 -7.14
N LEU A 48 -2.10 -12.01 -6.12
CA LEU A 48 -2.56 -12.04 -4.73
C LEU A 48 -3.32 -10.77 -4.36
N TYR A 49 -2.84 -9.60 -4.79
CA TYR A 49 -3.51 -8.32 -4.59
C TYR A 49 -4.89 -8.28 -5.26
N ALA A 50 -4.96 -8.68 -6.54
CA ALA A 50 -6.22 -8.76 -7.29
C ALA A 50 -7.21 -9.71 -6.60
N PHE A 51 -6.76 -10.92 -6.23
CA PHE A 51 -7.57 -11.87 -5.48
C PHE A 51 -8.10 -11.29 -4.16
N MET A 52 -7.25 -10.59 -3.40
CA MET A 52 -7.66 -9.97 -2.15
C MET A 52 -8.74 -8.92 -2.37
N ARG A 53 -8.53 -8.00 -3.31
CA ARG A 53 -9.52 -6.96 -3.66
C ARG A 53 -10.84 -7.56 -4.13
N ASP A 54 -10.79 -8.52 -5.05
CA ASP A 54 -11.97 -9.13 -5.66
C ASP A 54 -12.79 -9.96 -4.64
N ASN A 55 -12.17 -10.38 -3.53
CA ASN A 55 -12.82 -11.11 -2.44
C ASN A 55 -13.03 -10.26 -1.17
N GLY A 56 -12.81 -8.94 -1.22
CA GLY A 56 -12.99 -8.04 -0.07
C GLY A 56 -12.02 -8.27 1.10
N ILE A 57 -10.84 -8.84 0.84
CA ILE A 57 -9.78 -9.06 1.83
C ILE A 57 -8.92 -7.78 1.93
N PRO A 58 -8.67 -7.23 3.14
CA PRO A 58 -7.84 -6.03 3.31
C PRO A 58 -6.43 -6.17 2.72
N THR A 59 -6.01 -5.23 1.87
CA THR A 59 -4.73 -5.27 1.13
C THR A 59 -3.55 -4.67 1.88
N ASP A 60 -3.76 -4.11 3.06
CA ASP A 60 -2.75 -3.43 3.89
C ASP A 60 -1.51 -4.30 4.13
N ALA A 61 -1.71 -5.61 4.32
CA ALA A 61 -0.63 -6.57 4.55
C ALA A 61 0.27 -6.78 3.32
N LEU A 62 -0.20 -6.44 2.13
CA LEU A 62 0.60 -6.40 0.92
C LEU A 62 1.17 -5.01 0.66
N GLU A 63 0.44 -3.93 0.92
CA GLU A 63 0.87 -2.54 0.70
C GLU A 63 2.06 -2.18 1.61
N SER A 64 3.26 -2.69 1.31
CA SER A 64 4.48 -2.39 2.08
C SER A 64 5.18 -1.11 1.62
N GLY A 65 4.40 -0.13 1.14
CA GLY A 65 4.84 1.24 1.05
C GLY A 65 4.20 1.99 2.20
N LYS A 66 4.98 2.83 2.90
CA LYS A 66 4.36 3.87 3.71
C LYS A 66 3.42 4.67 2.79
N ARG A 67 2.17 4.88 3.21
CA ARG A 67 1.24 5.72 2.45
C ARG A 67 1.79 7.13 2.43
N LYS A 68 1.96 7.66 1.23
CA LYS A 68 2.60 8.96 1.01
C LYS A 68 1.59 10.06 1.21
N ILE A 69 1.83 10.95 2.16
CA ILE A 69 0.98 12.09 2.47
C ILE A 69 1.75 13.36 2.13
N LEU A 70 1.14 14.22 1.32
CA LEU A 70 1.64 15.58 1.10
C LEU A 70 0.83 16.53 2.00
N VAL A 71 1.50 17.30 2.86
CA VAL A 71 0.88 18.33 3.70
C VAL A 71 1.23 19.68 3.09
N VAL A 72 0.22 20.51 2.85
CA VAL A 72 0.35 21.82 2.21
C VAL A 72 -0.29 22.88 3.09
N ASP A 73 0.54 23.64 3.80
CA ASP A 73 0.12 24.64 4.77
C ASP A 73 1.31 25.59 5.05
N ASP A 74 1.10 26.89 5.13
CA ASP A 74 2.14 27.89 5.41
C ASP A 74 2.42 28.08 6.91
N ASP A 75 1.53 27.61 7.79
CA ASP A 75 1.73 27.58 9.23
C ASP A 75 2.67 26.43 9.64
N GLN A 76 3.93 26.77 9.89
CA GLN A 76 4.95 25.79 10.25
C GLN A 76 4.64 25.04 11.57
N GLU A 77 3.98 25.68 12.54
CA GLU A 77 3.65 25.00 13.81
C GLU A 77 2.61 23.91 13.59
N LEU A 78 1.62 24.18 12.74
CA LEU A 78 0.59 23.21 12.38
C LEU A 78 1.17 22.08 11.52
N VAL A 79 2.02 22.42 10.54
CA VAL A 79 2.74 21.43 9.71
C VAL A 79 3.54 20.47 10.57
N ASP A 80 4.36 20.99 11.48
CA ASP A 80 5.23 20.17 12.34
C ASP A 80 4.40 19.23 13.22
N LEU A 81 3.28 19.72 13.78
CA LEU A 81 2.36 18.89 14.55
C LEU A 81 1.76 17.75 13.72
N ILE A 82 1.30 18.05 12.50
CA ILE A 82 0.70 17.05 11.60
C ILE A 82 1.73 15.98 11.21
N VAL A 83 2.93 16.41 10.81
CA VAL A 83 4.04 15.52 10.45
C VAL A 83 4.37 14.61 11.63
N ASP A 84 4.57 15.18 12.82
CA ASP A 84 4.89 14.42 14.03
C ASP A 84 3.83 13.35 14.36
N VAL A 85 2.55 13.69 14.27
CA VAL A 85 1.45 12.75 14.59
C VAL A 85 1.38 11.63 13.56
N LEU A 86 1.48 11.95 12.27
CA LEU A 86 1.36 10.98 11.19
C LEU A 86 2.59 10.08 11.07
N GLU A 87 3.81 10.62 11.24
CA GLU A 87 5.03 9.81 11.16
C GLU A 87 5.17 8.84 12.33
N LYS A 88 4.66 9.17 13.52
CA LYS A 88 4.65 8.28 14.71
C LYS A 88 3.89 6.97 14.48
N ASP A 89 2.88 6.97 13.62
CA ASP A 89 2.11 5.76 13.30
C ASP A 89 2.94 4.73 12.50
N GLY A 90 3.96 5.19 11.77
CA GLY A 90 4.89 4.34 11.02
C GLY A 90 4.32 3.78 9.71
N ARG A 91 3.01 3.85 9.47
CA ARG A 91 2.36 3.51 8.19
C ARG A 91 2.44 4.64 7.16
N PHE A 92 2.82 5.85 7.57
CA PHE A 92 2.84 7.03 6.71
C PHE A 92 4.27 7.52 6.46
N GLU A 93 4.46 8.06 5.25
CA GLU A 93 5.61 8.86 4.85
C GLU A 93 5.02 10.23 4.53
N VAL A 94 5.46 11.26 5.24
CA VAL A 94 4.84 12.57 5.18
C VAL A 94 5.84 13.53 4.58
N ARG A 95 5.40 14.36 3.64
CA ARG A 95 6.22 15.41 3.05
C ARG A 95 5.49 16.74 3.19
N PRO A 96 6.07 17.72 3.90
CA PRO A 96 5.50 19.06 3.98
C PRO A 96 5.91 19.93 2.80
N VAL A 97 5.03 20.86 2.44
CA VAL A 97 5.27 21.95 1.49
C VAL A 97 4.51 23.19 1.98
N ASN A 98 5.12 24.37 1.88
CA ASN A 98 4.61 25.58 2.52
C ASN A 98 3.93 26.56 1.56
N ASN A 99 3.67 26.16 0.31
CA ASN A 99 2.98 26.99 -0.69
C ASN A 99 2.34 26.14 -1.80
N GLY A 100 1.36 26.71 -2.50
CA GLY A 100 0.58 26.01 -3.52
C GLY A 100 1.36 25.67 -4.79
N PHE A 101 2.34 26.50 -5.17
CA PHE A 101 3.15 26.29 -6.37
C PHE A 101 4.04 25.06 -6.25
N ASP A 102 4.81 24.99 -5.17
CA ASP A 102 5.66 23.84 -4.86
C ASP A 102 4.82 22.58 -4.63
N ALA A 103 3.61 22.72 -4.08
CA ALA A 103 2.70 21.59 -3.91
C ALA A 103 2.32 20.98 -5.27
N GLY A 104 2.00 21.81 -6.27
CA GLY A 104 1.71 21.35 -7.62
C GLY A 104 2.86 20.59 -8.27
N MET A 105 4.10 21.04 -8.07
CA MET A 105 5.30 20.34 -8.51
C MET A 105 5.49 19.02 -7.75
N MET A 106 5.33 19.05 -6.43
CA MET A 106 5.54 17.91 -5.55
C MET A 106 4.53 16.79 -5.80
N VAL A 107 3.29 17.08 -6.19
CA VAL A 107 2.31 16.05 -6.58
C VAL A 107 2.83 15.18 -7.71
N LYS A 108 3.53 15.75 -8.69
CA LYS A 108 4.09 14.99 -9.82
C LYS A 108 5.34 14.20 -9.44
N GLU A 109 6.19 14.75 -8.58
CA GLU A 109 7.45 14.10 -8.20
C GLU A 109 7.25 13.02 -7.12
N TYR A 110 6.42 13.34 -6.13
CA TYR A 110 6.22 12.52 -4.95
C TYR A 110 5.16 11.43 -5.13
N HIS A 111 4.18 11.67 -6.03
CA HIS A 111 2.99 10.84 -6.22
C HIS A 111 2.30 10.49 -4.89
N PRO A 112 1.79 11.49 -4.15
CA PRO A 112 1.13 11.25 -2.88
C PRO A 112 -0.16 10.43 -3.08
N ASP A 113 -0.46 9.57 -2.10
CA ASP A 113 -1.71 8.83 -2.01
C ASP A 113 -2.84 9.68 -1.40
N LEU A 114 -2.47 10.74 -0.66
CA LEU A 114 -3.36 11.68 0.02
C LEU A 114 -2.68 13.05 0.10
N ILE A 115 -3.47 14.12 -0.04
CA ILE A 115 -3.04 15.50 0.18
C ILE A 115 -3.87 16.10 1.31
N VAL A 116 -3.21 16.69 2.30
CA VAL A 116 -3.81 17.57 3.31
C VAL A 116 -3.49 18.99 2.87
N LEU A 117 -4.50 19.79 2.57
CA LEU A 117 -4.35 21.13 2.00
C LEU A 117 -5.07 22.14 2.88
N ASP A 118 -4.37 23.19 3.30
CA ASP A 118 -5.02 24.36 3.88
C ASP A 118 -5.82 25.11 2.81
N VAL A 119 -7.05 25.44 3.17
CA VAL A 119 -7.98 26.20 2.33
C VAL A 119 -7.73 27.71 2.42
N MET A 120 -7.04 28.17 3.47
CA MET A 120 -6.68 29.56 3.69
C MET A 120 -5.27 29.89 3.18
N LEU A 121 -4.62 28.93 2.51
CA LEU A 121 -3.28 29.09 1.98
C LEU A 121 -3.23 30.32 1.06
N PRO A 122 -2.33 31.28 1.33
CA PRO A 122 -2.16 32.45 0.48
C PRO A 122 -1.62 32.06 -0.92
N ASP A 123 -1.89 32.92 -1.91
CA ASP A 123 -1.47 32.75 -3.31
C ASP A 123 0.06 32.65 -3.49
#